data_AF-A0A2V1BTP7-F1
#
_entry.id   AF-A0A2V1BTP7-F1
#
_cell.length_a   1.000
_cell.length_b   1.000
_cell.length_c   1.000
_cell.angle_alpha   90.00
_cell.angle_beta   90.00
_cell.angle_gamma   90.00
#
_symmetry.space_group_name_H-M   'P 1'
#
loop_
_entity.id
_entity.type
_entity.pdbx_description
1 polymer ?
#
loop_
_entity_poly.entity_id
_entity_poly.type
_entity_poly.pdbx_seq_one_letter_code
_entity_poly.pdbx_strand_id
1 'polypeptide(L)'
;MTSYAPALFSCANTGDDEVEPKCSPCDKKATNICTQCFLVQCCSRDCQKAHWSLHKPDCKSPLTKTTWKPSWETEKRKPAFMDSSPGFSPNNGPSATVHGQRKYLWGNMPAFDVLNLKQNEGADTTRDFRLLFAASGDLRNAATTVAGLPSSYTGQCELILNDIDTDIVVRNAILLLVALIFDPEVAAPMMLHLWYSALIPAQTLRSLQEKVAPLIQEVYTKIQGKAEDSLQAKTWTYGSSSLRIVLKKSQWRTMLRYFQVPEGLSAEEAQKLRKTTSLAPERIDYLHRGLFILPPASRVGMMKFRSDGILLPFGASRKLFDTPNPTVFQSRDFWPMMDWADPLHGWSTADVRGKVPLAKNDLYGGLFFHVHDLLLKFCERLKSMKVAFTLFQVNALELPEILRNAGLLKQGFDRVEVSNISDGGFVGIARVLFSLSLLLRLKTGNPHSTLITLFLNAIHEVNTDMKSSLTMKSDLAKVSKYLPRPSITDPRLRSCSAALMDWIESRIMFWDFDKIFGEYMLKVGFEEMARETGMCMKKENTVIEAWPLRLRGDASQREFDVLRSSSYTGCERYVEWKRA
;
A
#
# COMPACT_ATOMS: atom_id res chain seq x y z
N MET A 1 -5.06 -26.34 -11.36
CA MET A 1 -5.89 -25.59 -10.39
C MET A 1 -6.84 -24.71 -11.19
N THR A 2 -8.14 -24.75 -10.92
CA THR A 2 -9.08 -23.75 -11.45
C THR A 2 -8.74 -22.40 -10.81
N SER A 3 -8.56 -21.36 -11.63
CA SER A 3 -8.32 -20.01 -11.13
C SER A 3 -9.57 -19.53 -10.39
N TYR A 4 -9.43 -19.21 -9.11
CA TYR A 4 -10.50 -18.61 -8.29
C TYR A 4 -10.58 -17.09 -8.45
N ALA A 5 -9.80 -16.51 -9.38
CA ALA A 5 -9.82 -15.08 -9.66
C ALA A 5 -11.09 -14.71 -10.45
N PRO A 6 -11.94 -13.79 -9.98
CA PRO A 6 -13.04 -13.28 -10.78
C PRO A 6 -12.52 -12.66 -12.07
N ALA A 7 -13.12 -13.03 -13.21
CA ALA A 7 -12.82 -12.40 -14.49
C ALA A 7 -13.22 -10.92 -14.50
N LEU A 8 -12.49 -10.11 -15.26
CA LEU A 8 -12.88 -8.73 -15.55
C LEU A 8 -14.27 -8.75 -16.19
N PHE A 9 -15.21 -8.02 -15.60
CA PHE A 9 -16.64 -8.03 -15.97
C PHE A 9 -17.44 -9.27 -15.57
N SER A 10 -17.09 -9.96 -14.48
CA SER A 10 -17.94 -11.04 -13.95
C SER A 10 -19.33 -10.55 -13.53
N CYS A 11 -20.34 -11.38 -13.76
CA CYS A 11 -21.71 -11.13 -13.30
C CYS A 11 -21.82 -11.32 -11.79
N ALA A 12 -22.46 -10.38 -11.09
CA ALA A 12 -22.64 -10.45 -9.64
C ALA A 12 -23.65 -11.54 -9.18
N ASN A 13 -24.35 -12.20 -10.10
CA ASN A 13 -25.17 -13.36 -9.77
C ASN A 13 -24.29 -14.60 -9.58
N THR A 14 -23.74 -14.75 -8.38
CA THR A 14 -22.88 -15.87 -7.99
C THR A 14 -23.64 -17.07 -7.43
N GLY A 15 -24.97 -16.98 -7.32
CA GLY A 15 -25.81 -18.03 -6.71
C GLY A 15 -25.70 -18.10 -5.19
N ASP A 16 -25.18 -17.06 -4.54
CA ASP A 16 -25.04 -16.96 -3.07
C ASP A 16 -26.31 -16.45 -2.37
N ASP A 17 -27.44 -16.34 -3.06
CA ASP A 17 -28.69 -15.89 -2.45
C ASP A 17 -29.35 -17.04 -1.66
N GLU A 18 -29.37 -16.91 -0.34
CA GLU A 18 -29.92 -17.92 0.59
C GLU A 18 -31.45 -17.93 0.62
N VAL A 19 -32.13 -16.90 0.11
CA VAL A 19 -33.57 -16.72 0.35
C VAL A 19 -34.42 -17.43 -0.71
N GLU A 20 -34.03 -17.41 -1.99
CA GLU A 20 -34.61 -18.22 -3.08
C GLU A 20 -33.64 -18.20 -4.29
N PRO A 21 -32.88 -19.26 -4.62
CA PRO A 21 -32.02 -19.28 -5.79
C PRO A 21 -32.88 -19.35 -7.06
N LYS A 22 -33.39 -18.19 -7.52
CA LYS A 22 -34.17 -18.10 -8.77
C LYS A 22 -33.33 -18.38 -10.01
N CYS A 23 -32.00 -18.42 -9.87
CA CYS A 23 -31.08 -18.66 -10.98
C CYS A 23 -29.78 -19.28 -10.47
N SER A 24 -29.18 -20.17 -11.26
CA SER A 24 -27.86 -20.73 -11.01
C SER A 24 -26.77 -19.64 -11.05
N PRO A 25 -25.58 -19.89 -10.46
CA PRO A 25 -24.41 -19.04 -10.67
C PRO A 25 -24.20 -18.74 -12.15
N CYS A 26 -23.83 -17.51 -12.48
CA CYS A 26 -23.67 -17.06 -13.85
C CYS A 26 -22.26 -16.55 -14.12
N ASP A 27 -21.53 -17.25 -14.98
CA ASP A 27 -20.16 -16.88 -15.39
C ASP A 27 -20.12 -15.99 -16.65
N LYS A 28 -21.28 -15.58 -17.17
CA LYS A 28 -21.36 -14.70 -18.35
C LYS A 28 -20.81 -13.31 -18.05
N LYS A 29 -20.17 -12.73 -19.06
CA LYS A 29 -19.71 -11.33 -19.04
C LYS A 29 -20.87 -10.38 -18.74
N ALA A 30 -20.67 -9.50 -17.76
CA ALA A 30 -21.60 -8.46 -17.39
C ALA A 30 -21.67 -7.38 -18.48
N THR A 31 -22.89 -6.91 -18.74
CA THR A 31 -23.20 -5.86 -19.73
C THR A 31 -24.06 -4.76 -19.13
N ASN A 32 -24.70 -5.03 -17.99
CA ASN A 32 -25.57 -4.11 -17.29
C ASN A 32 -24.97 -3.73 -15.94
N ILE A 33 -25.27 -2.52 -15.48
CA ILE A 33 -24.82 -1.99 -14.19
C ILE A 33 -26.02 -1.59 -13.34
N CYS A 34 -25.86 -1.66 -12.02
CA CYS A 34 -26.84 -1.04 -11.14
C CYS A 34 -26.75 0.49 -11.31
N THR A 35 -27.76 1.10 -11.94
CA THR A 35 -27.80 2.53 -12.24
C THR A 35 -27.99 3.41 -11.02
N GLN A 36 -28.34 2.83 -9.87
CA GLN A 36 -28.53 3.58 -8.62
C GLN A 36 -27.21 3.78 -7.86
N CYS A 37 -26.42 2.72 -7.66
CA CYS A 37 -25.19 2.79 -6.85
C CYS A 37 -23.92 2.64 -7.67
N PHE A 38 -23.99 2.03 -8.86
CA PHE A 38 -22.85 1.69 -9.72
C PHE A 38 -21.76 0.83 -9.05
N LEU A 39 -22.12 0.04 -8.03
CA LEU A 39 -21.20 -0.86 -7.31
C LEU A 39 -21.20 -2.28 -7.87
N VAL A 40 -22.25 -2.70 -8.58
CA VAL A 40 -22.37 -4.06 -9.11
C VAL A 40 -22.79 -4.05 -10.58
N GLN A 41 -22.45 -5.14 -11.26
CA GLN A 41 -22.72 -5.38 -12.66
C GLN A 41 -23.27 -6.79 -12.87
N CYS A 42 -24.16 -6.96 -13.84
CA CYS A 42 -24.83 -8.23 -14.15
C CYS A 42 -24.90 -8.44 -15.67
N CYS A 43 -24.99 -9.69 -16.13
CA CYS A 43 -25.09 -9.99 -17.57
C CYS A 43 -26.51 -9.74 -18.13
N SER A 44 -27.54 -9.80 -17.28
CA SER A 44 -28.95 -9.67 -17.68
C SER A 44 -29.80 -9.09 -16.54
N ARG A 45 -31.03 -8.67 -16.87
CA ARG A 45 -32.04 -8.26 -15.87
C ARG A 45 -32.43 -9.39 -14.94
N ASP A 46 -32.44 -10.63 -15.42
CA ASP A 46 -32.80 -11.79 -14.58
C ASP A 46 -31.71 -12.08 -13.54
N CYS A 47 -30.44 -11.99 -13.92
CA CYS A 47 -29.33 -12.07 -12.97
C CYS A 47 -29.35 -10.89 -11.98
N GLN A 48 -29.73 -9.69 -12.42
CA GLN A 48 -29.92 -8.56 -11.51
C GLN A 48 -31.04 -8.81 -10.49
N LYS A 49 -32.18 -9.37 -10.92
CA LYS A 49 -33.29 -9.74 -10.03
C LYS A 49 -32.88 -10.84 -9.05
N ALA A 50 -32.15 -11.85 -9.53
CA ALA A 50 -31.64 -12.94 -8.68
C ALA A 50 -30.66 -12.43 -7.61
N HIS A 51 -29.75 -11.51 -7.96
CA HIS A 51 -28.80 -10.93 -7.00
C HIS A 51 -29.41 -9.81 -6.12
N TRP A 52 -30.66 -9.40 -6.36
CA TRP A 52 -31.21 -8.17 -5.78
C TRP A 52 -31.42 -8.24 -4.26
N SER A 53 -31.86 -9.38 -3.72
CA SER A 53 -32.01 -9.62 -2.28
C SER A 53 -30.73 -9.32 -1.51
N LEU A 54 -29.58 -9.84 -1.98
CA LEU A 54 -28.25 -9.63 -1.43
C LEU A 54 -27.75 -8.20 -1.64
N HIS A 55 -27.99 -7.62 -2.82
CA HIS A 55 -27.49 -6.28 -3.17
C HIS A 55 -28.31 -5.12 -2.58
N LYS A 56 -29.61 -5.30 -2.36
CA LYS A 56 -30.54 -4.24 -1.95
C LYS A 56 -30.12 -3.50 -0.67
N PRO A 57 -29.63 -4.15 0.40
CA PRO A 57 -29.15 -3.46 1.61
C PRO A 57 -28.02 -2.48 1.32
N ASP A 58 -27.04 -2.90 0.50
CA ASP A 58 -25.91 -2.06 0.10
C ASP A 58 -26.37 -0.91 -0.81
N CYS A 59 -27.20 -1.23 -1.81
CA CYS A 59 -27.70 -0.24 -2.77
C CYS A 59 -28.53 0.85 -2.11
N LYS A 60 -29.35 0.49 -1.12
CA LYS A 60 -30.24 1.41 -0.38
C LYS A 60 -29.63 1.95 0.92
N SER A 61 -28.35 1.66 1.18
CA SER A 61 -27.66 2.13 2.38
C SER A 61 -27.72 3.66 2.50
N PRO A 62 -27.93 4.24 3.70
CA PRO A 62 -27.83 5.69 3.91
C PRO A 62 -26.52 6.28 3.41
N LEU A 63 -25.42 5.50 3.42
CA LEU A 63 -24.10 5.93 2.97
C LEU A 63 -24.07 6.31 1.48
N THR A 64 -24.96 5.76 0.65
CA THR A 64 -25.04 6.10 -0.79
C THR A 64 -25.67 7.47 -1.04
N LYS A 65 -26.19 8.15 -0.02
CA LYS A 65 -26.79 9.48 -0.14
C LYS A 65 -25.74 10.58 -0.06
N THR A 66 -25.82 11.55 -0.96
CA THR A 66 -25.04 12.80 -0.89
C THR A 66 -25.35 13.61 0.36
N THR A 67 -26.56 13.46 0.91
CA THR A 67 -27.03 14.12 2.13
C THR A 67 -26.65 13.38 3.42
N TRP A 68 -25.91 12.25 3.34
CA TRP A 68 -25.47 11.54 4.55
C TRP A 68 -24.57 12.44 5.40
N LYS A 69 -24.77 12.37 6.71
CA LYS A 69 -24.01 13.11 7.71
C LYS A 69 -23.43 12.15 8.74
N PRO A 70 -22.22 12.42 9.26
CA PRO A 70 -21.66 11.68 10.37
C PRO A 70 -22.55 11.68 11.61
N SER A 71 -22.47 10.60 12.38
CA SER A 71 -23.23 10.41 13.64
C SER A 71 -23.09 11.59 14.60
N TRP A 72 -21.87 12.10 14.80
CA TRP A 72 -21.66 13.21 15.73
C TRP A 72 -22.40 14.49 15.32
N GLU A 73 -22.55 14.72 14.01
CA GLU A 73 -23.26 15.89 13.47
C GLU A 73 -24.78 15.70 13.62
N THR A 74 -25.29 14.50 13.34
CA THR A 74 -26.72 14.19 13.52
C THR A 74 -27.14 14.19 14.98
N GLU A 75 -26.25 13.76 15.88
CA GLU A 75 -26.45 13.73 17.33
C GLU A 75 -26.11 15.07 18.00
N LYS A 76 -25.58 16.03 17.25
CA LYS A 76 -25.16 17.37 17.72
C LYS A 76 -24.16 17.30 18.89
N ARG A 77 -23.26 16.33 18.85
CA ARG A 77 -22.21 16.14 19.86
C ARG A 77 -20.84 16.53 19.33
N LYS A 78 -19.93 16.79 20.26
CA LYS A 78 -18.51 16.96 19.96
C LYS A 78 -17.95 15.62 19.45
N PRO A 79 -17.18 15.59 18.34
CA PRO A 79 -16.49 14.38 17.90
C PRO A 79 -15.34 14.01 18.85
N ALA A 80 -15.10 12.71 19.03
CA ALA A 80 -14.08 12.17 19.93
C ALA A 80 -12.65 12.65 19.59
N PHE A 81 -12.36 12.90 18.30
CA PHE A 81 -11.06 13.40 17.86
C PHE A 81 -10.77 14.85 18.24
N MET A 82 -11.76 15.58 18.76
CA MET A 82 -11.57 16.95 19.26
C MET A 82 -11.26 17.01 20.76
N ASP A 83 -11.33 15.89 21.49
CA ASP A 83 -10.93 15.78 22.90
C ASP A 83 -9.48 15.32 23.06
N SER A 84 -8.92 14.66 22.05
CA SER A 84 -7.46 14.44 21.97
C SER A 84 -6.77 15.80 21.81
N SER A 85 -6.01 16.23 22.83
CA SER A 85 -5.15 17.40 22.72
C SER A 85 -4.31 17.30 21.44
N PRO A 86 -4.03 18.41 20.74
CA PRO A 86 -3.05 18.44 19.65
C PRO A 86 -1.64 18.32 20.24
N GLY A 87 -1.34 17.18 20.87
CA GLY A 87 0.01 16.80 21.18
C GLY A 87 0.67 16.43 19.86
N PHE A 88 1.58 17.29 19.39
CA PHE A 88 2.57 16.92 18.38
C PHE A 88 3.24 15.63 18.86
N SER A 89 2.93 14.50 18.24
CA SER A 89 3.80 13.33 18.33
C SER A 89 4.83 13.53 17.22
N PRO A 90 6.13 13.63 17.52
CA PRO A 90 7.17 13.87 16.52
C PRO A 90 7.26 12.82 15.40
N ASN A 91 6.42 11.78 15.44
CA ASN A 91 6.37 10.69 14.47
C ASN A 91 5.17 10.76 13.52
N ASN A 92 4.21 11.66 13.73
CA ASN A 92 2.98 11.74 12.94
C ASN A 92 2.62 13.20 12.62
N GLY A 93 2.18 13.46 11.37
CA GLY A 93 1.30 14.59 11.05
C GLY A 93 0.06 14.66 11.96
N PRO A 94 -0.82 15.65 11.79
CA PRO A 94 -1.78 16.11 12.80
C PRO A 94 -2.53 14.97 13.52
N SER A 95 -2.09 14.69 14.76
CA SER A 95 -2.73 13.92 15.83
C SER A 95 -3.80 12.90 15.38
N ALA A 96 -3.39 11.84 14.70
CA ALA A 96 -4.19 10.61 14.68
C ALA A 96 -3.82 9.79 15.92
N THR A 97 -4.68 9.78 16.94
CA THR A 97 -4.61 8.80 18.02
C THR A 97 -4.61 7.41 17.38
N VAL A 98 -3.53 6.65 17.59
CA VAL A 98 -3.38 5.33 16.99
C VAL A 98 -4.29 4.34 17.73
N HIS A 99 -5.09 3.60 16.97
CA HIS A 99 -5.89 2.48 17.47
C HIS A 99 -5.52 1.21 16.69
N GLY A 100 -5.36 0.10 17.39
CA GLY A 100 -4.77 -1.13 16.84
C GLY A 100 -3.24 -1.16 16.95
N GLN A 101 -2.61 -2.05 16.19
CA GLN A 101 -1.15 -2.24 16.22
C GLN A 101 -0.45 -1.39 15.15
N ARG A 102 0.68 -0.78 15.50
CA ARG A 102 1.51 0.04 14.59
C ARG A 102 2.34 -0.83 13.65
N LYS A 103 1.68 -1.58 12.77
CA LYS A 103 2.33 -2.34 11.69
C LYS A 103 1.83 -1.89 10.34
N TYR A 104 2.74 -1.84 9.38
CA TYR A 104 2.50 -1.40 8.01
C TYR A 104 2.67 -2.58 7.06
N LEU A 105 1.74 -3.51 7.12
CA LEU A 105 1.73 -4.69 6.24
C LEU A 105 1.36 -4.34 4.78
N TRP A 106 0.83 -3.14 4.55
CA TRP A 106 0.49 -2.57 3.26
C TRP A 106 1.20 -1.23 3.08
N GLY A 107 1.66 -0.95 1.87
CA GLY A 107 2.25 0.33 1.51
C GLY A 107 1.30 1.50 1.75
N ASN A 108 1.89 2.64 2.12
CA ASN A 108 1.20 3.90 2.40
C ASN A 108 1.54 5.01 1.40
N MET A 109 2.13 4.64 0.25
CA MET A 109 2.38 5.51 -0.89
C MET A 109 2.06 4.74 -2.18
N PRO A 110 1.72 5.42 -3.29
CA PRO A 110 1.58 4.76 -4.58
C PRO A 110 2.88 4.10 -5.00
N ALA A 111 2.77 2.86 -5.49
CA ALA A 111 3.89 2.14 -6.08
C ALA A 111 4.45 2.87 -7.31
N PHE A 112 5.77 2.80 -7.51
CA PHE A 112 6.43 3.34 -8.69
C PHE A 112 7.55 2.43 -9.16
N ASP A 113 7.91 2.55 -10.44
CA ASP A 113 9.07 1.88 -11.03
C ASP A 113 10.35 2.59 -10.58
N VAL A 114 11.10 1.96 -9.68
CA VAL A 114 12.34 2.51 -9.10
C VAL A 114 13.47 2.56 -10.13
N LEU A 115 13.44 1.70 -11.14
CA LEU A 115 14.42 1.73 -12.23
C LEU A 115 14.05 2.80 -13.26
N ASN A 116 12.77 2.88 -13.61
CA ASN A 116 12.20 3.75 -14.64
C ASN A 116 12.99 3.66 -15.96
N LEU A 117 13.16 2.42 -16.45
CA LEU A 117 14.18 2.09 -17.47
C LEU A 117 14.06 2.97 -18.71
N LYS A 118 12.86 3.06 -19.28
CA LYS A 118 12.62 3.75 -20.56
C LYS A 118 12.91 5.25 -20.47
N GLN A 119 12.52 5.90 -19.36
CA GLN A 119 12.64 7.35 -19.20
C GLN A 119 13.98 7.77 -18.58
N ASN A 120 14.70 6.88 -17.88
CA ASN A 120 15.93 7.25 -17.18
C ASN A 120 17.20 6.53 -17.68
N GLU A 121 17.15 5.25 -18.04
CA GLU A 121 18.35 4.47 -18.42
C GLU A 121 18.47 4.21 -19.93
N GLY A 122 17.39 4.40 -20.68
CA GLY A 122 17.27 4.09 -22.10
C GLY A 122 16.67 2.70 -22.34
N ALA A 123 15.70 2.61 -23.26
CA ALA A 123 14.89 1.41 -23.48
C ALA A 123 15.66 0.21 -24.08
N ASP A 124 16.75 0.47 -24.81
CA ASP A 124 17.48 -0.54 -25.58
C ASP A 124 18.75 -1.05 -24.86
N THR A 125 18.93 -0.69 -23.59
CA THR A 125 20.08 -1.13 -22.82
C THR A 125 20.01 -2.62 -22.48
N THR A 126 21.16 -3.30 -22.55
CA THR A 126 21.32 -4.70 -22.15
C THR A 126 22.05 -4.86 -20.82
N ARG A 127 22.33 -3.74 -20.14
CA ARG A 127 23.06 -3.68 -18.87
C ARG A 127 22.33 -4.42 -17.75
N ASP A 128 23.10 -5.07 -16.88
CA ASP A 128 22.61 -5.60 -15.61
C ASP A 128 22.39 -4.47 -14.58
N PHE A 129 21.20 -4.47 -13.97
CA PHE A 129 20.81 -3.49 -12.95
C PHE A 129 20.77 -4.11 -11.56
N ARG A 130 21.27 -3.37 -10.58
CA ARG A 130 21.25 -3.74 -9.16
C ARG A 130 20.47 -2.69 -8.38
N LEU A 131 19.38 -3.13 -7.75
CA LEU A 131 18.45 -2.27 -7.02
C LEU A 131 18.45 -2.67 -5.54
N LEU A 132 18.57 -1.70 -4.65
CA LEU A 132 18.45 -1.89 -3.20
C LEU A 132 17.22 -1.18 -2.68
N PHE A 133 16.31 -1.93 -2.07
CA PHE A 133 15.19 -1.44 -1.28
C PHE A 133 15.57 -1.61 0.20
N ALA A 134 16.22 -0.59 0.78
CA ALA A 134 16.87 -0.69 2.09
C ALA A 134 15.87 -0.72 3.27
N ALA A 135 14.68 -0.18 3.06
CA ALA A 135 13.54 -0.23 3.98
C ALA A 135 12.28 -0.45 3.14
N SER A 136 12.20 -1.63 2.53
CA SER A 136 11.29 -1.90 1.40
C SER A 136 9.81 -1.71 1.74
N GLY A 137 9.42 -1.96 3.00
CA GLY A 137 8.03 -2.27 3.29
C GLY A 137 7.59 -3.49 2.48
N ASP A 138 6.38 -3.45 1.93
CA ASP A 138 5.85 -4.52 1.09
C ASP A 138 6.49 -4.56 -0.32
N LEU A 139 6.10 -5.56 -1.14
CA LEU A 139 6.71 -5.78 -2.46
C LEU A 139 6.28 -4.77 -3.54
N ARG A 140 5.46 -3.75 -3.25
CA ARG A 140 4.75 -3.00 -4.30
C ARG A 140 5.70 -2.33 -5.31
N ASN A 141 6.77 -1.70 -4.82
CA ASN A 141 7.76 -1.03 -5.68
C ASN A 141 8.61 -2.04 -6.46
N ALA A 142 9.03 -3.14 -5.83
CA ALA A 142 9.81 -4.19 -6.48
C ALA A 142 9.00 -4.90 -7.58
N ALA A 143 7.75 -5.25 -7.30
CA ALA A 143 6.83 -5.86 -8.27
C ALA A 143 6.55 -4.90 -9.43
N THR A 144 6.31 -3.61 -9.14
CA THR A 144 6.08 -2.57 -10.16
C THR A 144 7.30 -2.39 -11.07
N THR A 145 8.49 -2.37 -10.48
CA THR A 145 9.77 -2.24 -11.22
C THR A 145 10.00 -3.43 -12.16
N VAL A 146 9.86 -4.67 -11.67
CA VAL A 146 10.06 -5.87 -12.49
C VAL A 146 8.98 -6.01 -13.57
N ALA A 147 7.73 -5.73 -13.24
CA ALA A 147 6.64 -5.72 -14.23
C ALA A 147 6.77 -4.58 -15.25
N GLY A 148 7.47 -3.49 -14.91
CA GLY A 148 7.76 -2.36 -15.78
C GLY A 148 8.82 -2.64 -16.86
N LEU A 149 9.70 -3.63 -16.64
CA LEU A 149 10.77 -3.97 -17.58
C LEU A 149 10.20 -4.44 -18.94
N PRO A 150 10.66 -3.88 -20.07
CA PRO A 150 10.17 -4.23 -21.40
C PRO A 150 10.58 -5.64 -21.80
N SER A 151 9.75 -6.34 -22.57
CA SER A 151 10.01 -7.74 -23.00
C SER A 151 11.35 -7.92 -23.72
N SER A 152 11.84 -6.88 -24.39
CA SER A 152 13.14 -6.83 -25.07
C SER A 152 14.35 -6.75 -24.14
N TYR A 153 14.20 -6.45 -22.85
CA TYR A 153 15.33 -6.34 -21.93
C TYR A 153 15.94 -7.72 -21.65
N THR A 154 17.22 -7.87 -21.99
CA THR A 154 17.98 -9.13 -21.89
C THR A 154 18.97 -9.18 -20.73
N GLY A 155 19.18 -8.05 -20.04
CA GLY A 155 20.07 -7.97 -18.88
C GLY A 155 19.51 -8.69 -17.65
N GLN A 156 20.31 -8.79 -16.61
CA GLN A 156 19.90 -9.26 -15.30
C GLN A 156 19.43 -8.11 -14.41
N CYS A 157 18.28 -8.29 -13.76
CA CYS A 157 17.82 -7.40 -12.70
C CYS A 157 18.03 -8.07 -11.34
N GLU A 158 18.95 -7.56 -10.53
CA GLU A 158 19.18 -7.97 -9.14
C GLU A 158 18.48 -7.00 -8.20
N LEU A 159 17.61 -7.52 -7.32
CA LEU A 159 16.87 -6.77 -6.32
C LEU A 159 17.26 -7.27 -4.93
N ILE A 160 17.74 -6.36 -4.09
CA ILE A 160 17.98 -6.63 -2.67
C ILE A 160 16.91 -5.91 -1.87
N LEU A 161 16.16 -6.66 -1.06
CA LEU A 161 15.10 -6.13 -0.22
C LEU A 161 15.47 -6.32 1.24
N ASN A 162 15.26 -5.29 2.04
CA ASN A 162 15.48 -5.30 3.47
C ASN A 162 14.34 -4.59 4.19
N ASP A 163 13.96 -5.13 5.34
CA ASP A 163 13.13 -4.43 6.30
C ASP A 163 13.53 -4.79 7.74
N ILE A 164 13.25 -3.89 8.68
CA ILE A 164 13.47 -4.15 10.10
C ILE A 164 12.33 -4.96 10.72
N ASP A 165 11.15 -5.01 10.09
CA ASP A 165 10.04 -5.84 10.58
C ASP A 165 10.14 -7.26 10.00
N THR A 166 10.22 -8.26 10.89
CA THR A 166 10.28 -9.68 10.50
C THR A 166 9.03 -10.12 9.74
N ASP A 167 7.84 -9.59 10.07
CA ASP A 167 6.60 -9.95 9.40
C ASP A 167 6.62 -9.49 7.94
N ILE A 168 7.17 -8.31 7.68
CA ILE A 168 7.29 -7.77 6.33
C ILE A 168 8.23 -8.66 5.49
N VAL A 169 9.41 -8.98 6.02
CA VAL A 169 10.39 -9.81 5.29
C VAL A 169 9.87 -11.22 5.03
N VAL A 170 9.23 -11.84 6.03
CA VAL A 170 8.63 -13.17 5.88
C VAL A 170 7.50 -13.18 4.86
N ARG A 171 6.61 -12.18 4.88
CA ARG A 171 5.52 -12.07 3.91
C ARG A 171 6.05 -11.86 2.49
N ASN A 172 7.02 -10.96 2.32
CA ASN A 172 7.68 -10.74 1.03
C ASN A 172 8.34 -12.02 0.51
N ALA A 173 9.01 -12.79 1.39
CA ALA A 173 9.58 -14.07 1.04
C ALA A 173 8.53 -15.09 0.56
N ILE A 174 7.41 -15.21 1.27
CA ILE A 174 6.31 -16.12 0.89
C ILE A 174 5.72 -15.73 -0.46
N LEU A 175 5.46 -14.44 -0.67
CA LEU A 175 4.92 -13.92 -1.94
C LEU A 175 5.88 -14.20 -3.11
N LEU A 176 7.18 -14.01 -2.93
CA LEU A 176 8.19 -14.31 -3.97
C LEU A 176 8.31 -15.82 -4.23
N LEU A 177 8.23 -16.67 -3.19
CA LEU A 177 8.21 -18.12 -3.37
C LEU A 177 6.96 -18.56 -4.15
N VAL A 178 5.78 -17.97 -3.86
CA VAL A 178 4.56 -18.22 -4.64
C VAL A 178 4.75 -17.82 -6.10
N ALA A 179 5.32 -16.64 -6.36
CA ALA A 179 5.59 -16.16 -7.72
C ALA A 179 6.53 -17.08 -8.53
N LEU A 180 7.49 -17.72 -7.86
CA LEU A 180 8.49 -18.58 -8.50
C LEU A 180 8.03 -20.03 -8.68
N ILE A 181 7.19 -20.54 -7.78
CA ILE A 181 6.80 -21.96 -7.74
C ILE A 181 5.58 -22.26 -8.60
N PHE A 182 4.61 -21.34 -8.65
CA PHE A 182 3.34 -21.55 -9.32
C PHE A 182 3.31 -20.90 -10.71
N ASP A 183 2.39 -21.37 -11.56
CA ASP A 183 2.12 -20.70 -12.84
C ASP A 183 1.54 -19.30 -12.62
N PRO A 184 1.83 -18.30 -13.48
CA PRO A 184 1.43 -16.92 -13.28
C PRO A 184 -0.06 -16.73 -12.97
N GLU A 185 -0.93 -17.49 -13.65
CA GLU A 185 -2.39 -17.45 -13.52
C GLU A 185 -2.88 -18.01 -12.17
N VAL A 186 -2.06 -18.79 -11.49
CA VAL A 186 -2.30 -19.33 -10.15
C VAL A 186 -1.61 -18.44 -9.09
N ALA A 187 -0.37 -18.04 -9.36
CA ALA A 187 0.45 -17.24 -8.45
C ALA A 187 -0.16 -15.85 -8.20
N ALA A 188 -0.59 -15.16 -9.26
CA ALA A 188 -1.10 -13.78 -9.14
C ALA A 188 -2.30 -13.64 -8.18
N PRO A 189 -3.39 -14.43 -8.31
CA PRO A 189 -4.49 -14.35 -7.34
C PRO A 189 -4.11 -14.86 -5.95
N MET A 190 -3.25 -15.88 -5.83
CA MET A 190 -2.74 -16.33 -4.53
C MET A 190 -1.98 -15.21 -3.83
N MET A 191 -1.04 -14.56 -4.51
CA MET A 191 -0.26 -13.44 -3.98
C MET A 191 -1.16 -12.28 -3.56
N LEU A 192 -2.13 -11.89 -4.40
CA LEU A 192 -3.07 -10.81 -4.09
C LEU A 192 -3.80 -11.05 -2.77
N HIS A 193 -4.37 -12.24 -2.59
CA HIS A 193 -5.15 -12.54 -1.40
C HIS A 193 -4.26 -12.74 -0.16
N LEU A 194 -3.08 -13.35 -0.30
CA LEU A 194 -2.10 -13.41 0.79
C LEU A 194 -1.64 -12.01 1.24
N TRP A 195 -1.53 -11.07 0.30
CA TRP A 195 -1.10 -9.72 0.58
C TRP A 195 -2.21 -8.88 1.25
N TYR A 196 -3.43 -8.91 0.73
CA TYR A 196 -4.47 -7.92 1.07
C TYR A 196 -5.74 -8.46 1.73
N SER A 197 -5.95 -9.78 1.76
CA SER A 197 -7.17 -10.37 2.33
C SER A 197 -6.94 -10.96 3.72
N ALA A 198 -7.88 -10.70 4.64
CA ALA A 198 -7.87 -11.24 6.00
C ALA A 198 -8.23 -12.74 6.00
N LEU A 199 -9.19 -13.14 5.17
CA LEU A 199 -9.47 -14.54 4.87
C LEU A 199 -8.96 -14.88 3.48
N ILE A 200 -8.61 -16.13 3.25
CA ILE A 200 -8.18 -16.69 1.97
C ILE A 200 -8.97 -17.98 1.70
N PRO A 201 -9.00 -18.46 0.45
CA PRO A 201 -9.51 -19.80 0.18
C PRO A 201 -8.69 -20.89 0.85
N ALA A 202 -9.35 -21.89 1.45
CA ALA A 202 -8.69 -23.05 2.04
C ALA A 202 -7.70 -23.73 1.08
N GLN A 203 -8.01 -23.72 -0.23
CA GLN A 203 -7.11 -24.26 -1.25
C GLN A 203 -5.79 -23.47 -1.34
N THR A 204 -5.81 -22.15 -1.15
CA THR A 204 -4.59 -21.32 -1.13
C THR A 204 -3.68 -21.75 0.02
N LEU A 205 -4.24 -21.96 1.22
CA LEU A 205 -3.45 -22.43 2.36
C LEU A 205 -2.89 -23.84 2.13
N ARG A 206 -3.70 -24.77 1.62
CA ARG A 206 -3.24 -26.13 1.28
C ARG A 206 -2.08 -26.09 0.28
N SER A 207 -2.20 -25.30 -0.79
CA SER A 207 -1.13 -25.14 -1.79
C SER A 207 0.16 -24.61 -1.15
N LEU A 208 0.08 -23.65 -0.22
CA LEU A 208 1.25 -23.16 0.51
C LEU A 208 1.88 -24.24 1.38
N GLN A 209 1.06 -25.01 2.11
CA GLN A 209 1.51 -26.10 2.98
C GLN A 209 2.15 -27.25 2.18
N GLU A 210 1.65 -27.55 1.00
CA GLU A 210 2.14 -28.64 0.15
C GLU A 210 3.40 -28.26 -0.64
N LYS A 211 3.53 -27.00 -1.09
CA LYS A 211 4.57 -26.59 -2.05
C LYS A 211 5.62 -25.65 -1.48
N VAL A 212 5.27 -24.81 -0.50
CA VAL A 212 6.16 -23.75 0.02
C VAL A 212 6.70 -24.11 1.40
N ALA A 213 5.84 -24.54 2.33
CA ALA A 213 6.24 -24.89 3.69
C ALA A 213 7.36 -25.95 3.75
N PRO A 214 7.40 -27.00 2.91
CA PRO A 214 8.46 -28.00 2.94
C PRO A 214 9.84 -27.42 2.62
N LEU A 215 9.92 -26.38 1.77
CA LEU A 215 11.18 -25.70 1.44
C LEU A 215 11.77 -25.01 2.67
N ILE A 216 10.91 -24.39 3.48
CA ILE A 216 11.31 -23.70 4.72
C ILE A 216 11.66 -24.73 5.79
N GLN A 217 10.88 -25.81 5.89
CA GLN A 217 11.12 -26.90 6.83
C GLN A 217 12.47 -27.59 6.56
N GLU A 218 12.83 -27.81 5.29
CA GLU A 218 14.12 -28.36 4.89
C GLU A 218 15.28 -27.49 5.38
N VAL A 219 15.17 -26.16 5.19
CA VAL A 219 16.18 -25.21 5.67
C VAL A 219 16.29 -25.29 7.19
N TYR A 220 15.16 -25.18 7.89
CA TYR A 220 15.13 -25.19 9.35
C TYR A 220 15.75 -26.47 9.93
N THR A 221 15.41 -27.64 9.37
CA THR A 221 15.95 -28.94 9.76
C THR A 221 17.47 -28.99 9.65
N LYS A 222 18.04 -28.44 8.57
CA LYS A 222 19.50 -28.39 8.36
C LYS A 222 20.24 -27.46 9.33
N ILE A 223 19.55 -26.47 9.89
CA ILE A 223 20.16 -25.46 10.78
C ILE A 223 19.79 -25.65 12.27
N GLN A 224 19.13 -26.75 12.63
CA GLN A 224 18.68 -27.02 14.01
C GLN A 224 19.82 -26.93 15.03
N GLY A 225 21.02 -27.40 14.68
CA GLY A 225 22.20 -27.36 15.55
C GLY A 225 22.93 -26.01 15.61
N LYS A 226 22.48 -24.99 14.86
CA LYS A 226 23.10 -23.66 14.86
C LYS A 226 22.54 -22.80 16.02
N ALA A 227 23.28 -21.75 16.39
CA ALA A 227 22.81 -20.78 17.38
C ALA A 227 21.60 -19.98 16.86
N GLU A 228 20.68 -19.57 17.76
CA GLU A 228 19.45 -18.86 17.38
C GLU A 228 19.71 -17.55 16.62
N ASP A 229 20.76 -16.81 17.00
CA ASP A 229 21.14 -15.54 16.35
C ASP A 229 22.05 -15.71 15.12
N SER A 230 22.44 -16.94 14.78
CA SER A 230 23.30 -17.17 13.62
C SER A 230 22.53 -16.90 12.31
N LEU A 231 23.11 -16.10 11.43
CA LEU A 231 22.57 -15.86 10.09
C LEU A 231 22.74 -17.10 9.22
N GLN A 232 21.63 -17.54 8.63
CA GLN A 232 21.57 -18.66 7.71
C GLN A 232 20.99 -18.18 6.38
N ALA A 233 21.57 -18.67 5.30
CA ALA A 233 21.15 -18.30 3.95
C ALA A 233 20.74 -19.53 3.16
N LYS A 234 19.66 -19.40 2.38
CA LYS A 234 19.26 -20.38 1.37
C LYS A 234 18.94 -19.65 0.08
N THR A 235 19.39 -20.23 -1.03
CA THR A 235 19.04 -19.81 -2.38
C THR A 235 18.19 -20.89 -3.03
N TRP A 236 17.09 -20.50 -3.66
CA TRP A 236 16.33 -21.31 -4.60
C TRP A 236 16.42 -20.69 -5.99
N THR A 237 16.56 -21.53 -7.00
CA THR A 237 16.65 -21.11 -8.41
C THR A 237 15.54 -21.80 -9.20
N TYR A 238 14.78 -21.02 -9.95
CA TYR A 238 13.68 -21.46 -10.81
C TYR A 238 13.88 -20.83 -12.19
N GLY A 239 14.27 -21.66 -13.17
CA GLY A 239 14.67 -21.17 -14.49
C GLY A 239 15.86 -20.20 -14.39
N SER A 240 15.71 -19.01 -14.96
CA SER A 240 16.69 -17.92 -14.91
C SER A 240 16.54 -16.99 -13.70
N SER A 241 15.55 -17.24 -12.83
CA SER A 241 15.29 -16.45 -11.65
C SER A 241 15.72 -17.15 -10.37
N SER A 242 16.08 -16.37 -9.35
CA SER A 242 16.49 -16.90 -8.06
C SER A 242 16.01 -16.05 -6.89
N LEU A 243 15.77 -16.71 -5.76
CA LEU A 243 15.47 -16.07 -4.48
C LEU A 243 16.48 -16.56 -3.44
N ARG A 244 17.22 -15.62 -2.86
CA ARG A 244 18.06 -15.84 -1.69
C ARG A 244 17.42 -15.19 -0.48
N ILE A 245 17.26 -15.95 0.60
CA ILE A 245 16.78 -15.43 1.88
C ILE A 245 17.91 -15.56 2.91
N VAL A 246 18.19 -14.47 3.64
CA VAL A 246 19.18 -14.44 4.72
C VAL A 246 18.49 -14.00 6.00
N LEU A 247 18.34 -14.95 6.93
CA LEU A 247 17.65 -14.74 8.20
C LEU A 247 18.40 -15.43 9.34
N LYS A 248 18.20 -14.95 10.57
CA LYS A 248 18.61 -15.67 11.78
C LYS A 248 17.88 -17.01 11.87
N LYS A 249 18.47 -18.01 12.52
CA LYS A 249 17.80 -19.30 12.76
C LYS A 249 16.45 -19.12 13.46
N SER A 250 16.36 -18.23 14.45
CA SER A 250 15.12 -17.93 15.16
C SER A 250 14.01 -17.43 14.22
N GLN A 251 14.37 -16.71 13.17
CA GLN A 251 13.45 -16.17 12.17
C GLN A 251 13.03 -17.22 11.14
N TRP A 252 13.94 -18.11 10.74
CA TRP A 252 13.58 -19.30 9.96
C TRP A 252 12.53 -20.15 10.70
N ARG A 253 12.67 -20.32 12.01
CA ARG A 253 11.67 -20.98 12.86
C ARG A 253 10.35 -20.22 12.86
N THR A 254 10.40 -18.89 13.05
CA THR A 254 9.20 -18.04 13.01
C THR A 254 8.46 -18.13 11.68
N MET A 255 9.18 -18.17 10.56
CA MET A 255 8.60 -18.28 9.21
C MET A 255 7.71 -19.53 9.04
N LEU A 256 8.01 -20.65 9.71
CA LEU A 256 7.18 -21.86 9.65
C LEU A 256 5.75 -21.63 10.16
N ARG A 257 5.55 -20.68 11.08
CA ARG A 257 4.23 -20.32 11.62
C ARG A 257 3.32 -19.64 10.59
N TYR A 258 3.86 -19.09 9.51
CA TYR A 258 3.10 -18.38 8.48
C TYR A 258 2.41 -19.34 7.50
N PHE A 259 2.58 -20.65 7.69
CA PHE A 259 1.90 -21.70 6.94
C PHE A 259 0.81 -22.40 7.76
N GLN A 260 0.52 -21.90 8.96
CA GLN A 260 -0.45 -22.48 9.88
C GLN A 260 -1.35 -21.39 10.45
N VAL A 261 -2.65 -21.63 10.45
CA VAL A 261 -3.59 -20.78 11.17
C VAL A 261 -3.33 -20.96 12.67
N PRO A 262 -3.24 -19.88 13.47
CA PRO A 262 -3.11 -20.00 14.91
C PRO A 262 -4.17 -20.93 15.52
N GLU A 263 -3.75 -21.82 16.42
CA GLU A 263 -4.61 -22.85 17.00
C GLU A 263 -5.84 -22.23 17.68
N GLY A 264 -7.04 -22.63 17.24
CA GLY A 264 -8.30 -22.10 17.75
C GLY A 264 -8.67 -20.72 17.20
N LEU A 265 -8.14 -20.34 16.03
CA LEU A 265 -8.61 -19.17 15.28
C LEU A 265 -9.45 -19.62 14.08
N SER A 266 -10.76 -19.74 14.26
CA SER A 266 -11.72 -19.94 13.17
C SER A 266 -11.85 -18.70 12.28
N ALA A 267 -12.53 -18.83 11.13
CA ALA A 267 -12.85 -17.69 10.26
C ALA A 267 -13.72 -16.65 11.00
N GLU A 268 -14.70 -17.11 11.77
CA GLU A 268 -15.60 -16.28 12.56
C GLU A 268 -14.83 -15.53 13.66
N GLU A 269 -13.93 -16.21 14.38
CA GLU A 269 -13.08 -15.58 15.39
C GLU A 269 -12.11 -14.57 14.80
N ALA A 270 -11.47 -14.88 13.65
CA ALA A 270 -10.60 -13.96 12.93
C ALA A 270 -11.35 -12.70 12.48
N GLN A 271 -12.58 -12.85 11.99
CA GLN A 271 -13.44 -11.72 11.63
C GLN A 271 -13.82 -10.89 12.84
N LYS A 272 -14.23 -11.53 13.94
CA LYS A 272 -14.55 -10.84 15.20
C LYS A 272 -13.34 -10.04 15.70
N LEU A 273 -12.17 -10.68 15.76
CA LEU A 273 -10.92 -10.05 16.18
C LEU A 273 -10.57 -8.85 15.31
N ARG A 274 -10.64 -8.98 13.98
CA ARG A 274 -10.37 -7.86 13.08
C ARG A 274 -11.33 -6.69 13.29
N LYS A 275 -12.61 -6.97 13.55
CA LYS A 275 -13.64 -5.93 13.76
C LYS A 275 -13.45 -5.17 15.08
N THR A 276 -12.78 -5.73 16.08
CA THR A 276 -12.44 -4.99 17.31
C THR A 276 -11.48 -3.82 17.05
N THR A 277 -10.78 -3.81 15.90
CA THR A 277 -9.93 -2.70 15.48
C THR A 277 -10.52 -1.94 14.30
N SER A 278 -10.88 -2.64 13.22
CA SER A 278 -11.37 -2.01 11.99
C SER A 278 -12.78 -1.40 12.10
N LEU A 279 -13.60 -1.83 13.06
CA LEU A 279 -14.96 -1.32 13.30
C LEU A 279 -15.20 -1.06 14.80
N ALA A 280 -14.14 -0.69 15.52
CA ALA A 280 -14.20 -0.38 16.94
C ALA A 280 -15.25 0.74 17.21
N PRO A 281 -16.26 0.52 18.08
CA PRO A 281 -17.32 1.50 18.34
C PRO A 281 -16.78 2.86 18.82
N GLU A 282 -15.73 2.87 19.63
CA GLU A 282 -15.06 4.07 20.13
C GLU A 282 -14.33 4.87 19.03
N ARG A 283 -14.14 4.27 17.85
CA ARG A 283 -13.50 4.89 16.68
C ARG A 283 -14.50 5.37 15.62
N ILE A 284 -15.81 5.31 15.91
CA ILE A 284 -16.86 5.63 14.92
C ILE A 284 -16.72 7.04 14.33
N ASP A 285 -16.28 8.03 15.11
CA ASP A 285 -16.08 9.40 14.61
C ASP A 285 -14.89 9.52 13.65
N TYR A 286 -13.82 8.76 13.90
CA TYR A 286 -12.67 8.72 13.01
C TYR A 286 -13.07 8.05 11.68
N LEU A 287 -13.81 6.94 11.76
CA LEU A 287 -14.36 6.25 10.59
C LEU A 287 -15.30 7.16 9.78
N HIS A 288 -16.27 7.78 10.45
CA HIS A 288 -17.23 8.65 9.78
C HIS A 288 -16.58 9.90 9.18
N ARG A 289 -15.48 10.41 9.75
CA ARG A 289 -14.67 11.48 9.14
C ARG A 289 -14.04 11.03 7.83
N GLY A 290 -13.43 9.84 7.82
CA GLY A 290 -12.90 9.24 6.59
C GLY A 290 -13.98 8.95 5.54
N LEU A 291 -15.16 8.46 5.94
CA LEU A 291 -16.27 8.23 5.01
C LEU A 291 -16.82 9.53 4.41
N PHE A 292 -16.81 10.63 5.16
CA PHE A 292 -17.44 11.89 4.73
C PHE A 292 -16.82 12.44 3.44
N ILE A 293 -15.49 12.39 3.31
CA ILE A 293 -14.72 12.90 2.17
C ILE A 293 -14.80 11.98 0.94
N LEU A 294 -15.32 10.75 1.08
CA LEU A 294 -15.49 9.82 -0.03
C LEU A 294 -16.75 10.10 -0.85
N PRO A 295 -16.74 9.80 -2.16
CA PRO A 295 -17.95 9.74 -2.97
C PRO A 295 -18.99 8.78 -2.36
N PRO A 296 -20.30 9.04 -2.50
CA PRO A 296 -21.33 8.34 -1.72
C PRO A 296 -21.31 6.81 -1.85
N ALA A 297 -21.21 6.27 -3.06
CA ALA A 297 -21.15 4.82 -3.26
C ALA A 297 -19.82 4.21 -2.79
N SER A 298 -18.72 4.96 -2.90
CA SER A 298 -17.38 4.51 -2.44
C SER A 298 -17.33 4.29 -0.92
N ARG A 299 -18.16 5.01 -0.15
CA ARG A 299 -18.35 4.76 1.29
C ARG A 299 -18.81 3.34 1.57
N VAL A 300 -19.75 2.84 0.78
CA VAL A 300 -20.27 1.46 0.92
C VAL A 300 -19.19 0.45 0.52
N GLY A 301 -18.43 0.72 -0.54
CA GLY A 301 -17.27 -0.09 -0.93
C GLY A 301 -16.25 -0.22 0.22
N MET A 302 -15.88 0.91 0.82
CA MET A 302 -14.97 0.94 1.97
C MET A 302 -15.54 0.18 3.15
N MET A 303 -16.82 0.38 3.49
CA MET A 303 -17.46 -0.35 4.58
C MET A 303 -17.54 -1.86 4.34
N LYS A 304 -17.68 -2.31 3.08
CA LYS A 304 -17.66 -3.73 2.74
C LYS A 304 -16.28 -4.34 3.06
N PHE A 305 -15.20 -3.74 2.54
CA PHE A 305 -13.84 -4.19 2.85
C PHE A 305 -13.54 -4.08 4.35
N ARG A 306 -13.99 -3.03 5.04
CA ARG A 306 -13.84 -2.90 6.50
C ARG A 306 -14.66 -3.93 7.28
N SER A 307 -15.73 -4.47 6.71
CA SER A 307 -16.52 -5.52 7.35
C SER A 307 -15.92 -6.91 7.15
N ASP A 308 -15.54 -7.28 5.92
CA ASP A 308 -15.08 -8.65 5.60
C ASP A 308 -13.55 -8.78 5.48
N GLY A 309 -12.83 -7.69 5.23
CA GLY A 309 -11.39 -7.69 5.05
C GLY A 309 -10.92 -8.44 3.80
N ILE A 310 -11.77 -8.64 2.80
CA ILE A 310 -11.44 -9.42 1.60
C ILE A 310 -11.35 -8.48 0.40
N LEU A 311 -10.18 -8.44 -0.25
CA LEU A 311 -9.98 -7.64 -1.46
C LEU A 311 -10.55 -8.37 -2.68
N LEU A 312 -11.77 -7.99 -3.09
CA LEU A 312 -12.48 -8.54 -4.23
C LEU A 312 -13.43 -7.49 -4.84
N PRO A 313 -13.79 -7.61 -6.13
CA PRO A 313 -14.89 -6.83 -6.72
C PRO A 313 -16.15 -6.93 -5.87
N PHE A 314 -16.90 -5.83 -5.75
CA PHE A 314 -17.98 -5.68 -4.77
C PHE A 314 -19.06 -6.77 -4.89
N GLY A 315 -19.39 -7.17 -6.12
CA GLY A 315 -20.38 -8.19 -6.43
C GLY A 315 -19.84 -9.63 -6.51
N ALA A 316 -18.55 -9.87 -6.26
CA ALA A 316 -17.98 -11.22 -6.29
C ALA A 316 -18.36 -12.03 -5.05
N SER A 317 -18.38 -13.36 -5.19
CA SER A 317 -18.67 -14.27 -4.07
C SER A 317 -17.57 -14.20 -3.01
N ARG A 318 -17.97 -14.22 -1.73
CA ARG A 318 -17.06 -14.40 -0.60
C ARG A 318 -17.05 -15.83 -0.06
N LYS A 319 -17.88 -16.73 -0.62
CA LYS A 319 -18.14 -18.07 -0.06
C LYS A 319 -16.90 -18.92 0.12
N LEU A 320 -15.93 -18.79 -0.79
CA LEU A 320 -14.69 -19.55 -0.72
C LEU A 320 -13.67 -18.99 0.27
N PHE A 321 -13.87 -17.81 0.84
CA PHE A 321 -12.92 -17.14 1.73
C PHE A 321 -13.22 -17.51 3.18
N ASP A 322 -12.88 -18.75 3.52
CA ASP A 322 -13.28 -19.45 4.75
C ASP A 322 -12.11 -19.74 5.70
N THR A 323 -10.89 -19.31 5.35
CA THR A 323 -9.68 -19.65 6.09
C THR A 323 -8.93 -18.39 6.50
N PRO A 324 -8.62 -18.17 7.79
CA PRO A 324 -7.78 -17.04 8.20
C PRO A 324 -6.45 -17.04 7.47
N ASN A 325 -6.04 -15.88 6.96
CA ASN A 325 -4.77 -15.72 6.29
C ASN A 325 -3.64 -15.79 7.33
N PRO A 326 -2.84 -16.87 7.40
CA PRO A 326 -1.79 -16.97 8.39
C PRO A 326 -0.67 -15.95 8.15
N THR A 327 -0.55 -15.39 6.94
CA THR A 327 0.43 -14.33 6.68
C THR A 327 0.02 -12.97 7.25
N VAL A 328 -1.20 -12.84 7.76
CA VAL A 328 -1.71 -11.66 8.47
C VAL A 328 -1.94 -12.01 9.95
N PHE A 329 -2.62 -13.12 10.23
CA PHE A 329 -2.91 -13.56 11.60
C PHE A 329 -1.78 -14.41 12.19
N GLN A 330 -0.94 -13.80 13.02
CA GLN A 330 0.12 -14.48 13.80
C GLN A 330 -0.21 -14.62 15.29
N SER A 331 -1.31 -14.03 15.74
CA SER A 331 -1.85 -14.06 17.11
C SER A 331 -3.38 -14.12 17.07
N ARG A 332 -3.97 -14.60 18.16
CA ARG A 332 -5.43 -14.61 18.41
C ARG A 332 -5.91 -13.39 19.18
N ASP A 333 -4.97 -12.57 19.65
CA ASP A 333 -5.22 -11.54 20.65
C ASP A 333 -5.42 -10.17 20.02
N PHE A 334 -4.90 -9.95 18.81
CA PHE A 334 -5.02 -8.66 18.13
C PHE A 334 -5.02 -8.77 16.61
N TRP A 335 -5.64 -7.78 15.96
CA TRP A 335 -5.42 -7.47 14.55
C TRP A 335 -4.08 -6.73 14.38
N PRO A 336 -3.21 -7.13 13.44
CA PRO A 336 -1.83 -6.67 13.42
C PRO A 336 -1.66 -5.25 12.85
N MET A 337 -2.70 -4.57 12.40
CA MET A 337 -2.60 -3.23 11.80
C MET A 337 -3.48 -2.21 12.52
N MET A 338 -3.35 -0.95 12.12
CA MET A 338 -4.17 0.15 12.64
C MET A 338 -5.58 0.12 12.04
N ASP A 339 -6.52 0.79 12.72
CA ASP A 339 -7.91 0.92 12.28
C ASP A 339 -8.04 1.55 10.89
N TRP A 340 -7.16 2.47 10.51
CA TRP A 340 -7.22 3.15 9.21
C TRP A 340 -6.43 2.47 8.08
N ALA A 341 -5.80 1.30 8.33
CA ALA A 341 -5.07 0.59 7.28
C ALA A 341 -5.99 0.24 6.10
N ASP A 342 -5.57 0.59 4.88
CA ASP A 342 -6.32 0.34 3.65
C ASP A 342 -5.35 0.02 2.50
N PRO A 343 -5.56 -1.06 1.73
CA PRO A 343 -4.68 -1.41 0.64
C PRO A 343 -4.69 -0.38 -0.50
N LEU A 344 -5.72 0.46 -0.64
CA LEU A 344 -5.75 1.55 -1.63
C LEU A 344 -4.60 2.54 -1.46
N HIS A 345 -4.07 2.71 -0.25
CA HIS A 345 -2.98 3.64 0.03
C HIS A 345 -1.63 3.21 -0.57
N GLY A 346 -1.53 1.98 -1.08
CA GLY A 346 -0.32 1.47 -1.74
C GLY A 346 -0.26 1.76 -3.25
N TRP A 347 -1.33 2.33 -3.83
CA TRP A 347 -1.52 2.33 -5.29
C TRP A 347 -2.01 3.68 -5.82
N SER A 348 -1.66 3.97 -7.08
CA SER A 348 -2.12 5.17 -7.77
C SER A 348 -3.64 5.14 -7.94
N THR A 349 -4.32 6.17 -7.45
CA THR A 349 -5.76 6.32 -7.65
C THR A 349 -6.13 6.37 -9.13
N ALA A 350 -5.27 6.91 -9.99
CA ALA A 350 -5.49 6.94 -11.42
C ALA A 350 -5.47 5.53 -12.03
N ASP A 351 -4.48 4.71 -11.66
CA ASP A 351 -4.34 3.35 -12.18
C ASP A 351 -5.45 2.42 -11.67
N VAL A 352 -5.80 2.54 -10.39
CA VAL A 352 -6.95 1.83 -9.79
C VAL A 352 -8.24 2.19 -10.51
N ARG A 353 -8.51 3.49 -10.72
CA ARG A 353 -9.72 3.96 -11.42
C ARG A 353 -9.74 3.55 -12.88
N GLY A 354 -8.58 3.47 -13.54
CA GLY A 354 -8.44 2.98 -14.91
C GLY A 354 -8.78 1.49 -15.07
N LYS A 355 -8.81 0.74 -13.97
CA LYS A 355 -9.12 -0.70 -13.93
C LYS A 355 -10.49 -1.01 -13.33
N VAL A 356 -11.26 0.00 -12.93
CA VAL A 356 -12.64 -0.21 -12.45
C VAL A 356 -13.47 -0.77 -13.62
N PRO A 357 -14.25 -1.84 -13.40
CA PRO A 357 -15.08 -2.44 -14.44
C PRO A 357 -16.30 -1.54 -14.75
N LEU A 358 -17.38 -2.07 -15.35
CA LEU A 358 -18.58 -1.25 -15.64
C LEU A 358 -19.16 -0.62 -14.35
N ALA A 359 -18.99 -1.30 -13.21
CA ALA A 359 -19.30 -0.78 -11.88
C ALA A 359 -18.35 0.35 -11.46
N LYS A 360 -18.50 1.53 -12.07
CA LYS A 360 -17.60 2.70 -11.93
C LYS A 360 -17.33 3.20 -10.50
N ASN A 361 -18.14 2.79 -9.51
CA ASN A 361 -17.95 3.17 -8.11
C ASN A 361 -17.25 2.07 -7.27
N ASP A 362 -16.98 0.90 -7.84
CA ASP A 362 -16.29 -0.22 -7.20
C ASP A 362 -14.77 -0.04 -7.20
N LEU A 363 -14.27 0.85 -6.34
CA LEU A 363 -12.83 1.13 -6.22
C LEU A 363 -12.01 -0.08 -5.75
N TYR A 364 -12.55 -0.92 -4.86
CA TYR A 364 -11.86 -2.13 -4.40
C TYR A 364 -11.82 -3.20 -5.49
N GLY A 365 -12.84 -3.29 -6.33
CA GLY A 365 -12.78 -4.07 -7.58
C GLY A 365 -11.73 -3.53 -8.55
N GLY A 366 -11.67 -2.21 -8.75
CA GLY A 366 -10.60 -1.59 -9.54
C GLY A 366 -9.21 -1.89 -9.00
N LEU A 367 -9.04 -1.86 -7.67
CA LEU A 367 -7.79 -2.21 -7.00
C LEU A 367 -7.46 -3.69 -7.21
N PHE A 368 -8.43 -4.58 -7.04
CA PHE A 368 -8.27 -6.01 -7.30
C PHE A 368 -7.72 -6.25 -8.71
N PHE A 369 -8.35 -5.68 -9.74
CA PHE A 369 -7.92 -5.88 -11.12
C PHE A 369 -6.55 -5.23 -11.42
N HIS A 370 -6.30 -4.04 -10.89
CA HIS A 370 -5.00 -3.38 -11.03
C HIS A 370 -3.86 -4.24 -10.48
N VAL A 371 -4.00 -4.69 -9.22
CA VAL A 371 -2.98 -5.51 -8.56
C VAL A 371 -2.87 -6.88 -9.22
N HIS A 372 -3.99 -7.51 -9.58
CA HIS A 372 -4.00 -8.80 -10.26
C HIS A 372 -3.22 -8.73 -11.58
N ASP A 373 -3.51 -7.76 -12.45
CA ASP A 373 -2.83 -7.59 -13.74
C ASP A 373 -1.34 -7.31 -13.56
N LEU A 374 -0.98 -6.50 -12.55
CA LEU A 374 0.42 -6.23 -12.22
C LEU A 374 1.14 -7.50 -11.77
N LEU A 375 0.54 -8.28 -10.87
CA LEU A 375 1.13 -9.51 -10.34
C LEU A 375 1.21 -10.61 -11.39
N LEU A 376 0.24 -10.70 -12.29
CA LEU A 376 0.29 -11.61 -13.44
C LEU A 376 1.50 -11.27 -14.31
N LYS A 377 1.62 -10.00 -14.72
CA LYS A 377 2.76 -9.51 -15.49
C LYS A 377 4.08 -9.74 -14.76
N PHE A 378 4.13 -9.46 -13.45
CA PHE A 378 5.30 -9.71 -12.61
C PHE A 378 5.73 -11.19 -12.69
N CYS A 379 4.82 -12.13 -12.48
CA CYS A 379 5.11 -13.57 -12.54
C CYS A 379 5.56 -14.02 -13.94
N GLU A 380 4.95 -13.50 -15.02
CA GLU A 380 5.39 -13.75 -16.39
C GLU A 380 6.82 -13.24 -16.66
N ARG A 381 7.18 -12.08 -16.09
CA ARG A 381 8.55 -11.54 -16.17
C ARG A 381 9.56 -12.41 -15.43
N LEU A 382 9.22 -12.94 -14.25
CA LEU A 382 10.10 -13.87 -13.53
C LEU A 382 10.39 -15.15 -14.33
N LYS A 383 9.43 -15.62 -15.13
CA LYS A 383 9.63 -16.81 -15.99
C LYS A 383 10.42 -16.52 -17.27
N SER A 384 10.39 -15.28 -17.76
CA SER A 384 10.96 -14.91 -19.06
C SER A 384 12.30 -14.17 -18.99
N MET A 385 12.76 -13.80 -17.79
CA MET A 385 13.93 -12.96 -17.60
C MET A 385 14.90 -13.48 -16.53
N LYS A 386 16.09 -12.86 -16.46
CA LYS A 386 17.03 -13.06 -15.37
C LYS A 386 16.72 -12.09 -14.23
N VAL A 387 16.02 -12.57 -13.20
CA VAL A 387 15.73 -11.77 -12.00
C VAL A 387 16.24 -12.47 -10.75
N ALA A 388 17.06 -11.78 -9.96
CA ALA A 388 17.62 -12.33 -8.73
C ALA A 388 17.19 -11.49 -7.52
N PHE A 389 16.55 -12.12 -6.54
CA PHE A 389 16.16 -11.50 -5.28
C PHE A 389 17.10 -11.92 -4.15
N THR A 390 17.47 -10.97 -3.29
CA THR A 390 18.05 -11.27 -1.97
C THR A 390 17.27 -10.55 -0.88
N LEU A 391 16.78 -11.28 0.12
CA LEU A 391 16.06 -10.72 1.26
C LEU A 391 16.92 -10.74 2.52
N PHE A 392 16.94 -9.62 3.22
CA PHE A 392 17.49 -9.46 4.56
C PHE A 392 16.41 -8.99 5.54
N GLN A 393 16.56 -9.34 6.80
CA GLN A 393 15.87 -8.69 7.91
C GLN A 393 16.96 -8.10 8.81
N VAL A 394 17.21 -6.79 8.69
CA VAL A 394 18.12 -6.05 9.56
C VAL A 394 17.74 -4.57 9.62
N ASN A 395 18.33 -3.84 10.56
CA ASN A 395 18.29 -2.40 10.53
C ASN A 395 18.97 -1.89 9.24
N ALA A 396 18.32 -0.97 8.52
CA ALA A 396 18.86 -0.42 7.27
C ALA A 396 20.28 0.16 7.44
N LEU A 397 20.60 0.68 8.63
CA LEU A 397 21.93 1.23 8.94
C LEU A 397 23.04 0.17 9.06
N GLU A 398 22.69 -1.09 9.30
CA GLU A 398 23.62 -2.22 9.40
C GLU A 398 23.88 -2.88 8.03
N LEU A 399 23.02 -2.61 7.04
CA LEU A 399 23.14 -3.16 5.69
C LEU A 399 24.51 -2.94 5.03
N PRO A 400 25.14 -1.75 5.09
CA PRO A 400 26.43 -1.53 4.45
C PRO A 400 27.49 -2.54 4.87
N GLU A 401 27.59 -2.83 6.16
CA GLU A 401 28.57 -3.78 6.70
C GLU A 401 28.21 -5.21 6.28
N ILE A 402 26.95 -5.59 6.40
CA ILE A 402 26.47 -6.93 6.04
C ILE A 402 26.69 -7.21 4.56
N LEU A 403 26.34 -6.26 3.69
CA LEU A 403 26.52 -6.40 2.25
C LEU A 403 28.02 -6.45 1.89
N ARG A 404 28.88 -5.71 2.59
CA ARG A 404 30.34 -5.78 2.43
C ARG A 404 30.87 -7.17 2.76
N ASN A 405 30.50 -7.66 3.95
CA ASN A 405 30.94 -8.96 4.45
C ASN A 405 30.41 -10.13 3.61
N ALA A 406 29.21 -9.97 3.04
CA ALA A 406 28.63 -10.93 2.10
C ALA A 406 29.19 -10.82 0.66
N GLY A 407 30.09 -9.86 0.38
CA GLY A 407 30.66 -9.66 -0.95
C GLY A 407 29.68 -9.07 -1.98
N LEU A 408 28.54 -8.52 -1.53
CA LEU A 408 27.46 -7.98 -2.37
C LEU A 408 27.66 -6.49 -2.75
N LEU A 409 28.69 -5.81 -2.24
CA LEU A 409 28.97 -4.40 -2.56
C LEU A 409 29.93 -4.16 -3.73
N LYS A 410 30.47 -5.20 -4.37
CA LYS A 410 31.57 -5.06 -5.35
C LYS A 410 31.31 -4.06 -6.48
N GLN A 411 30.06 -3.86 -6.91
CA GLN A 411 29.70 -2.97 -8.01
C GLN A 411 28.77 -1.80 -7.62
N GLY A 412 28.43 -1.66 -6.33
CA GLY A 412 27.38 -0.76 -5.86
C GLY A 412 25.99 -1.08 -6.46
N PHE A 413 25.04 -0.18 -6.24
CA PHE A 413 23.65 -0.25 -6.74
C PHE A 413 23.33 0.92 -7.67
N ASP A 414 22.60 0.65 -8.74
CA ASP A 414 22.07 1.67 -9.65
C ASP A 414 20.93 2.46 -9.01
N ARG A 415 20.19 1.82 -8.10
CA ARG A 415 19.15 2.47 -7.30
C ARG A 415 19.26 2.03 -5.86
N VAL A 416 19.17 3.01 -4.96
CA VAL A 416 18.94 2.77 -3.53
C VAL A 416 17.66 3.51 -3.16
N GLU A 417 16.64 2.80 -2.73
CA GLU A 417 15.36 3.35 -2.28
C GLU A 417 15.21 3.03 -0.78
N VAL A 418 14.82 4.03 0.00
CA VAL A 418 14.86 3.94 1.48
C VAL A 418 13.52 4.26 2.14
N SER A 419 12.45 4.36 1.36
CA SER A 419 11.12 4.77 1.84
C SER A 419 11.21 6.08 2.65
N ASN A 420 10.35 6.23 3.66
CA ASN A 420 10.24 7.40 4.50
C ASN A 420 11.16 7.40 5.73
N ILE A 421 12.18 6.52 5.79
CA ILE A 421 13.09 6.50 6.96
C ILE A 421 13.92 7.79 7.07
N SER A 422 13.97 8.61 6.01
CA SER A 422 14.64 9.91 5.97
C SER A 422 13.92 11.01 6.75
N ASP A 423 12.63 10.85 7.07
CA ASP A 423 11.92 11.78 7.97
C ASP A 423 12.56 11.79 9.37
N GLY A 424 12.46 12.93 10.08
CA GLY A 424 13.10 13.14 11.38
C GLY A 424 12.56 12.22 12.48
N GLY A 425 11.29 11.83 12.38
CA GLY A 425 10.65 10.86 13.28
C GLY A 425 11.14 9.41 13.14
N PHE A 426 12.03 9.11 12.19
CA PHE A 426 12.62 7.78 11.99
C PHE A 426 14.15 7.80 12.11
N VAL A 427 14.87 7.62 11.00
CA VAL A 427 16.34 7.60 10.98
C VAL A 427 16.89 9.01 10.75
N GLY A 428 16.18 9.81 9.96
CA GLY A 428 16.62 11.15 9.56
C GLY A 428 17.60 11.12 8.38
N ILE A 429 17.48 12.11 7.50
CA ILE A 429 18.26 12.22 6.26
C ILE A 429 19.78 12.18 6.49
N ALA A 430 20.29 12.75 7.59
CA ALA A 430 21.72 12.75 7.91
C ALA A 430 22.29 11.33 7.94
N ARG A 431 21.72 10.49 8.82
CA ARG A 431 22.18 9.11 9.03
C ARG A 431 21.96 8.25 7.80
N VAL A 432 20.89 8.51 7.03
CA VAL A 432 20.64 7.87 5.73
C VAL A 432 21.76 8.18 4.75
N LEU A 433 22.12 9.46 4.55
CA LEU A 433 23.18 9.84 3.63
C LEU A 433 24.53 9.27 4.07
N PHE A 434 24.89 9.37 5.36
CA PHE A 434 26.16 8.83 5.86
C PHE A 434 26.29 7.32 5.67
N SER A 435 25.20 6.57 5.83
CA SER A 435 25.26 5.11 5.83
C SER A 435 25.05 4.50 4.43
N LEU A 436 24.14 5.08 3.64
CA LEU A 436 23.62 4.43 2.44
C LEU A 436 24.13 5.05 1.13
N SER A 437 24.66 6.28 1.15
CA SER A 437 25.22 6.93 -0.06
C SER A 437 26.36 6.11 -0.69
N LEU A 438 27.19 5.49 0.13
CA LEU A 438 28.35 4.70 -0.31
C LEU A 438 27.96 3.41 -1.02
N LEU A 439 26.72 2.94 -0.86
CA LEU A 439 26.20 1.78 -1.57
C LEU A 439 25.89 2.10 -3.03
N LEU A 440 25.72 3.38 -3.37
CA LEU A 440 25.40 3.81 -4.72
C LEU A 440 26.57 3.55 -5.66
N ARG A 441 26.28 3.02 -6.85
CA ARG A 441 27.27 2.79 -7.91
C ARG A 441 27.93 4.12 -8.32
N LEU A 442 29.21 4.04 -8.69
CA LEU A 442 29.96 5.20 -9.16
C LEU A 442 29.42 5.69 -10.51
N LYS A 443 29.50 7.01 -10.75
CA LYS A 443 29.06 7.63 -12.01
C LYS A 443 29.72 7.03 -13.26
N THR A 444 30.98 6.59 -13.13
CA THR A 444 31.72 5.92 -14.21
C THR A 444 31.11 4.57 -14.59
N GLY A 445 30.43 3.89 -13.66
CA GLY A 445 29.71 2.64 -13.92
C GLY A 445 28.27 2.89 -14.40
N ASN A 446 27.57 3.83 -13.78
CA ASN A 446 26.27 4.30 -14.25
C ASN A 446 26.03 5.78 -13.85
N PRO A 447 25.93 6.72 -14.81
CA PRO A 447 25.71 8.14 -14.52
C PRO A 447 24.30 8.43 -13.95
N HIS A 448 23.35 7.50 -14.13
CA HIS A 448 21.98 7.60 -13.63
C HIS A 448 21.80 7.03 -12.21
N SER A 449 22.88 6.55 -11.58
CA SER A 449 22.80 5.98 -10.24
C SER A 449 22.17 6.97 -9.26
N THR A 450 21.11 6.54 -8.55
CA THR A 450 20.28 7.42 -7.72
C THR A 450 19.95 6.81 -6.35
N LEU A 451 20.12 7.59 -5.28
CA LEU A 451 19.52 7.33 -3.97
C LEU A 451 18.19 8.11 -3.89
N ILE A 452 17.09 7.42 -3.60
CA ILE A 452 15.73 7.96 -3.57
C ILE A 452 15.24 7.94 -2.13
N THR A 453 14.90 9.12 -1.62
CA THR A 453 14.40 9.34 -0.25
C THR A 453 13.02 9.95 -0.30
N LEU A 454 12.11 9.49 0.56
CA LEU A 454 10.75 10.03 0.71
C LEU A 454 10.62 10.76 2.05
N PHE A 455 9.91 11.87 2.04
CA PHE A 455 9.51 12.61 3.24
C PHE A 455 8.00 12.76 3.27
N LEU A 456 7.36 12.13 4.26
CA LEU A 456 5.93 12.24 4.53
C LEU A 456 5.64 13.28 5.61
N ASN A 457 6.61 13.54 6.50
CA ASN A 457 6.41 14.36 7.69
C ASN A 457 7.13 15.70 7.63
N ALA A 458 8.11 15.88 6.74
CA ALA A 458 8.94 17.10 6.66
C ALA A 458 8.15 18.43 6.68
N ILE A 459 7.02 18.51 5.96
CA ILE A 459 6.18 19.72 5.94
C ILE A 459 5.54 20.01 7.31
N HIS A 460 5.17 18.96 8.04
CA HIS A 460 4.60 19.06 9.39
C HIS A 460 5.66 19.28 10.48
N GLU A 461 6.92 18.92 10.22
CA GLU A 461 8.05 19.12 11.15
C GLU A 461 8.56 20.59 11.19
N VAL A 462 8.12 21.43 10.26
CA VAL A 462 8.33 22.88 10.29
C VAL A 462 7.20 23.50 11.11
N ASN A 463 7.48 24.55 11.91
CA ASN A 463 6.46 25.22 12.73
C ASN A 463 5.43 25.94 11.82
N THR A 464 4.42 25.19 11.37
CA THR A 464 3.41 25.66 10.42
C THR A 464 2.32 26.48 11.08
N ASP A 465 2.10 26.41 12.38
CA ASP A 465 0.91 26.99 13.03
C ASP A 465 0.86 28.52 12.89
N MET A 466 1.99 29.20 13.14
CA MET A 466 2.09 30.65 12.97
C MET A 466 1.94 31.07 11.50
N LYS A 467 2.54 30.32 10.57
CA LYS A 467 2.53 30.63 9.13
C LYS A 467 1.17 30.33 8.48
N SER A 468 0.54 29.25 8.92
CA SER A 468 -0.76 28.82 8.43
C SER A 468 -1.89 29.78 8.79
N SER A 469 -1.70 30.60 9.83
CA SER A 469 -2.64 31.67 10.21
C SER A 469 -2.56 32.87 9.25
N LEU A 470 -1.37 33.18 8.73
CA LEU A 470 -1.14 34.32 7.83
C LEU A 470 -1.69 34.07 6.41
N THR A 471 -1.60 32.84 5.91
CA THR A 471 -2.08 32.47 4.55
C THR A 471 -3.51 31.93 4.55
N MET A 472 -4.15 31.79 5.72
CA MET A 472 -5.45 31.13 5.87
C MET A 472 -6.50 31.67 4.90
N LYS A 473 -6.63 33.00 4.79
CA LYS A 473 -7.63 33.63 3.92
C LYS A 473 -7.39 33.30 2.44
N SER A 474 -6.15 33.34 1.96
CA SER A 474 -5.83 33.04 0.55
C SER A 474 -5.98 31.56 0.24
N ASP A 475 -5.61 30.68 1.15
CA ASP A 475 -5.71 29.23 0.94
C ASP A 475 -7.17 28.78 0.90
N LEU A 476 -8.01 29.29 1.80
CA LEU A 476 -9.46 29.04 1.78
C LEU A 476 -10.15 29.61 0.55
N ALA A 477 -9.65 30.71 -0.01
CA ALA A 477 -10.14 31.23 -1.29
C ALA A 477 -9.84 30.27 -2.45
N LYS A 478 -8.68 29.59 -2.44
CA LYS A 478 -8.37 28.52 -3.41
C LYS A 478 -9.27 27.29 -3.23
N VAL A 479 -9.47 26.84 -1.97
CA VAL A 479 -10.39 25.73 -1.67
C VAL A 479 -11.80 26.03 -2.17
N SER A 480 -12.26 27.28 -1.98
CA SER A 480 -13.61 27.72 -2.38
C SER A 480 -13.89 27.64 -3.89
N LYS A 481 -12.86 27.47 -4.73
CA LYS A 481 -13.03 27.18 -6.16
C LYS A 481 -13.55 25.77 -6.43
N TYR A 482 -13.29 24.82 -5.53
CA TYR A 482 -13.61 23.40 -5.69
C TYR A 482 -14.63 22.89 -4.68
N LEU A 483 -14.67 23.49 -3.49
CA LEU A 483 -15.55 23.12 -2.40
C LEU A 483 -16.24 24.38 -1.85
N PRO A 484 -17.56 24.56 -2.07
CA PRO A 484 -18.26 25.76 -1.63
C PRO A 484 -18.19 25.90 -0.12
N ARG A 485 -18.01 27.13 0.35
CA ARG A 485 -17.99 27.42 1.78
C ARG A 485 -19.31 26.96 2.42
N PRO A 486 -19.27 26.06 3.42
CA PRO A 486 -20.48 25.58 4.07
C PRO A 486 -21.23 26.70 4.79
N SER A 487 -22.55 26.77 4.60
CA SER A 487 -23.43 27.63 5.40
C SER A 487 -23.89 26.86 6.64
N ILE A 488 -23.50 27.34 7.83
CA ILE A 488 -23.91 26.75 9.11
C ILE A 488 -24.85 27.71 9.83
N THR A 489 -26.13 27.36 9.81
CA THR A 489 -27.20 28.13 10.47
C THR A 489 -27.35 27.78 11.95
N ASP A 490 -27.09 26.53 12.36
CA ASP A 490 -27.13 26.10 13.76
C ASP A 490 -25.80 26.41 14.46
N PRO A 491 -25.75 27.35 15.44
CA PRO A 491 -24.52 27.71 16.13
C PRO A 491 -23.84 26.53 16.82
N ARG A 492 -24.60 25.52 17.25
CA ARG A 492 -24.07 24.31 17.92
C ARG A 492 -23.20 23.45 17.01
N LEU A 493 -23.41 23.55 15.69
CA LEU A 493 -22.66 22.79 14.68
C LEU A 493 -21.44 23.55 14.15
N ARG A 494 -21.21 24.81 14.55
CA ARG A 494 -20.11 25.61 14.01
C ARG A 494 -18.74 25.00 14.24
N SER A 495 -18.52 24.33 15.36
CA SER A 495 -17.26 23.61 15.63
C SER A 495 -17.34 22.12 15.26
N CYS A 496 -18.52 21.57 14.95
CA CYS A 496 -18.73 20.13 14.79
C CYS A 496 -19.22 19.72 13.38
N SER A 497 -19.40 20.67 12.46
CA SER A 497 -19.82 20.40 11.07
C SER A 497 -18.71 19.72 10.29
N ALA A 498 -19.00 18.52 9.79
CA ALA A 498 -18.05 17.75 8.98
C ALA A 498 -17.67 18.50 7.70
N ALA A 499 -18.64 19.20 7.09
CA ALA A 499 -18.40 19.99 5.88
C ALA A 499 -17.44 21.16 6.13
N LEU A 500 -17.54 21.82 7.28
CA LEU A 500 -16.63 22.93 7.61
C LEU A 500 -15.24 22.43 7.98
N MET A 501 -15.14 21.30 8.71
CA MET A 501 -13.84 20.68 8.99
C MET A 501 -13.12 20.33 7.70
N ASP A 502 -13.79 19.62 6.79
CA ASP A 502 -13.26 19.22 5.49
C ASP A 502 -12.85 20.43 4.62
N TRP A 503 -13.65 21.50 4.61
CA TRP A 503 -13.29 22.76 3.93
C TRP A 503 -12.05 23.43 4.53
N ILE A 504 -11.91 23.43 5.86
CA ILE A 504 -10.73 23.99 6.54
C ILE A 504 -9.51 23.10 6.29
N GLU A 505 -9.64 21.78 6.41
CA GLU A 505 -8.55 20.81 6.30
C GLU A 505 -8.01 20.74 4.85
N SER A 506 -8.89 20.84 3.85
CA SER A 506 -8.50 20.88 2.43
C SER A 506 -7.56 22.02 2.07
N ARG A 507 -7.40 23.05 2.92
CA ARG A 507 -6.47 24.16 2.68
C ARG A 507 -5.01 23.71 2.56
N ILE A 508 -4.64 22.61 3.22
CA ILE A 508 -3.26 22.11 3.22
C ILE A 508 -2.77 21.76 1.81
N MET A 509 -3.67 21.31 0.93
CA MET A 509 -3.36 20.93 -0.45
C MET A 509 -2.87 22.10 -1.31
N PHE A 510 -3.00 23.33 -0.83
CA PHE A 510 -2.64 24.56 -1.53
C PHE A 510 -1.49 25.34 -0.89
N TRP A 511 -0.85 24.77 0.13
CA TRP A 511 0.33 25.36 0.75
C TRP A 511 1.50 25.43 -0.24
N ASP A 512 2.38 26.38 -0.01
CA ASP A 512 3.64 26.50 -0.74
C ASP A 512 4.64 25.47 -0.20
N PHE A 513 4.49 24.22 -0.66
CA PHE A 513 5.32 23.10 -0.22
C PHE A 513 6.80 23.32 -0.55
N ASP A 514 7.13 23.98 -1.67
CA ASP A 514 8.51 24.26 -2.03
C ASP A 514 9.17 25.21 -1.03
N LYS A 515 8.47 26.29 -0.64
CA LYS A 515 8.96 27.20 0.40
C LYS A 515 9.11 26.50 1.75
N ILE A 516 8.10 25.77 2.21
CA ILE A 516 8.13 25.10 3.51
C ILE A 516 9.23 24.02 3.53
N PHE A 517 9.37 23.25 2.46
CA PHE A 517 10.43 22.25 2.35
C PHE A 517 11.82 22.90 2.26
N GLY A 518 11.94 24.07 1.61
CA GLY A 518 13.17 24.89 1.66
C GLY A 518 13.58 25.25 3.07
N GLU A 519 12.64 25.67 3.91
CA GLU A 519 12.88 25.95 5.33
C GLU A 519 13.24 24.68 6.11
N TYR A 520 12.61 23.56 5.81
CA TYR A 520 12.97 22.25 6.36
C TYR A 520 14.43 21.89 6.03
N MET A 521 14.82 22.02 4.76
CA MET A 521 16.18 21.72 4.31
C MET A 521 17.23 22.57 5.03
N LEU A 522 16.93 23.85 5.27
CA LEU A 522 17.79 24.75 6.05
C LEU A 522 17.85 24.34 7.52
N LYS A 523 16.71 24.03 8.13
CA LYS A 523 16.62 23.58 9.54
C LYS A 523 17.42 22.29 9.79
N VAL A 524 17.39 21.37 8.84
CA VAL A 524 18.05 20.05 8.96
C VAL A 524 19.49 20.06 8.46
N GLY A 525 19.88 21.03 7.62
CA GLY A 525 21.27 21.17 7.13
C GLY A 525 21.58 20.34 5.87
N PHE A 526 20.65 20.28 4.91
CA PHE A 526 20.79 19.45 3.68
C PHE A 526 22.09 19.66 2.93
N GLU A 527 22.50 20.92 2.73
CA GLU A 527 23.68 21.28 1.96
C GLU A 527 24.98 20.82 2.65
N GLU A 528 25.06 20.98 3.97
CA GLU A 528 26.21 20.54 4.76
C GLU A 528 26.38 19.03 4.71
N MET A 529 25.30 18.28 4.97
CA MET A 529 25.36 16.81 4.92
C MET A 529 25.65 16.28 3.51
N ALA A 530 25.12 16.93 2.48
CA ALA A 530 25.42 16.56 1.09
C ALA A 530 26.92 16.69 0.81
N ARG A 531 27.52 17.82 1.21
CA ARG A 531 28.96 18.08 1.06
C ARG A 531 29.80 17.05 1.83
N GLU A 532 29.45 16.76 3.09
CA GLU A 532 30.19 15.82 3.93
C GLU A 532 30.14 14.38 3.44
N THR A 533 29.04 13.99 2.78
CA THR A 533 28.86 12.64 2.24
C THR A 533 29.28 12.50 0.78
N GLY A 534 29.78 13.57 0.15
CA GLY A 534 30.13 13.57 -1.27
C GLY A 534 28.92 13.35 -2.17
N MET A 535 27.75 13.79 -1.73
CA MET A 535 26.47 13.67 -2.43
C MET A 535 25.98 15.05 -2.89
N CYS A 536 25.05 15.03 -3.83
CA CYS A 536 24.37 16.20 -4.35
C CYS A 536 22.89 15.86 -4.53
N MET A 537 22.01 16.69 -3.97
CA MET A 537 20.58 16.64 -4.27
C MET A 537 20.38 17.01 -5.74
N LYS A 538 19.62 16.22 -6.49
CA LYS A 538 19.28 16.56 -7.87
C LYS A 538 18.34 17.77 -7.88
N LYS A 539 18.62 18.70 -8.80
CA LYS A 539 17.74 19.86 -9.05
C LYS A 539 16.37 19.39 -9.57
N GLU A 540 16.38 18.42 -10.47
CA GLU A 540 15.21 17.79 -11.04
C GLU A 540 15.31 16.28 -10.83
N ASN A 541 14.23 15.69 -10.34
CA ASN A 541 14.13 14.25 -10.21
C ASN A 541 13.98 13.60 -11.60
N THR A 542 14.50 12.38 -11.73
CA THR A 542 14.56 11.64 -13.02
C THR A 542 13.82 10.31 -12.97
N VAL A 543 13.60 9.76 -11.77
CA VAL A 543 12.88 8.50 -11.54
C VAL A 543 11.43 8.78 -11.18
N ILE A 544 11.17 9.71 -10.24
CA ILE A 544 9.83 10.05 -9.77
C ILE A 544 9.68 11.56 -9.56
N GLU A 545 8.51 12.12 -9.91
CA GLU A 545 8.27 13.56 -9.68
C GLU A 545 8.56 13.97 -8.24
N ALA A 546 9.04 15.21 -8.08
CA ALA A 546 9.34 15.82 -6.79
C ALA A 546 8.17 15.74 -5.79
N TRP A 547 6.97 16.02 -6.30
CA TRP A 547 5.71 16.12 -5.57
C TRP A 547 4.62 15.41 -6.38
N PRO A 548 4.64 14.07 -6.45
CA PRO A 548 3.83 13.32 -7.43
C PRO A 548 2.33 13.46 -7.21
N LEU A 549 1.91 13.90 -6.01
CA LEU A 549 0.51 14.02 -5.61
C LEU A 549 0.04 15.48 -5.44
N ARG A 550 0.92 16.46 -5.70
CA ARG A 550 0.62 17.88 -5.52
C ARG A 550 -0.35 18.37 -6.58
N LEU A 551 -1.39 19.09 -6.15
CA LEU A 551 -2.26 19.82 -7.07
C LEU A 551 -1.49 20.93 -7.79
N ARG A 552 -1.64 20.98 -9.11
CA ARG A 552 -1.09 22.05 -9.95
C ARG A 552 -2.03 23.26 -9.94
N GLY A 553 -1.53 24.43 -10.32
CA GLY A 553 -2.29 25.70 -10.22
C GLY A 553 -3.59 25.73 -11.04
N ASP A 554 -3.66 24.91 -12.07
CA ASP A 554 -4.76 24.69 -13.01
C ASP A 554 -5.49 23.34 -12.78
N ALA A 555 -5.33 22.74 -11.59
CA ALA A 555 -5.97 21.47 -11.27
C ALA A 555 -7.48 21.47 -11.58
N SER A 556 -7.96 20.39 -12.17
CA SER A 556 -9.36 20.16 -12.43
C SER A 556 -10.12 19.81 -11.13
N GLN A 557 -11.45 19.96 -11.14
CA GLN A 557 -12.32 19.46 -10.06
C GLN A 557 -12.04 17.99 -9.76
N ARG A 558 -11.78 17.19 -10.81
CA ARG A 558 -11.50 15.76 -10.67
C ARG A 558 -10.20 15.50 -9.92
N GLU A 559 -9.14 16.24 -10.20
CA GLU A 559 -7.85 16.09 -9.50
C GLU A 559 -7.99 16.48 -8.02
N PHE A 560 -8.69 17.58 -7.74
CA PHE A 560 -9.02 17.98 -6.37
C PHE A 560 -9.80 16.90 -5.62
N ASP A 561 -10.89 16.39 -6.22
CA ASP A 561 -11.72 15.35 -5.59
C ASP A 561 -10.96 14.03 -5.37
N VAL A 562 -10.05 13.68 -6.30
CA VAL A 562 -9.19 12.50 -6.16
C VAL A 562 -8.23 12.64 -4.99
N LEU A 563 -7.53 13.79 -4.86
CA LEU A 563 -6.63 14.00 -3.74
C LEU A 563 -7.40 14.08 -2.42
N ARG A 564 -8.51 14.83 -2.38
CA ARG A 564 -9.36 14.98 -1.19
C ARG A 564 -9.98 13.68 -0.70
N SER A 565 -10.27 12.74 -1.60
CA SER A 565 -10.80 11.41 -1.21
C SER A 565 -9.72 10.35 -0.96
N SER A 566 -8.44 10.75 -0.99
CA SER A 566 -7.30 9.86 -0.71
C SER A 566 -6.77 10.03 0.72
N SER A 567 -5.78 9.21 1.10
CA SER A 567 -5.05 9.36 2.37
C SER A 567 -3.91 10.39 2.30
N TYR A 568 -3.76 11.08 1.17
CA TYR A 568 -2.62 11.96 0.89
C TYR A 568 -3.01 13.43 0.99
N THR A 569 -2.03 14.27 1.28
CA THR A 569 -2.22 15.73 1.33
C THR A 569 -1.65 16.43 0.09
N GLY A 570 -0.84 15.72 -0.70
CA GLY A 570 -0.08 16.27 -1.81
C GLY A 570 1.28 16.82 -1.40
N CYS A 571 1.63 16.72 -0.11
CA CYS A 571 2.88 17.20 0.47
C CYS A 571 3.93 16.09 0.61
N GLU A 572 3.70 14.93 0.01
CA GLU A 572 4.63 13.81 0.03
C GLU A 572 5.79 14.10 -0.93
N ARG A 573 7.01 14.25 -0.38
CA ARG A 573 8.18 14.76 -1.10
C ARG A 573 9.16 13.65 -1.41
N TYR A 574 9.43 13.40 -2.69
CA TYR A 574 10.57 12.58 -3.11
C TYR A 574 11.78 13.45 -3.39
N VAL A 575 12.93 13.11 -2.82
CA VAL A 575 14.22 13.73 -3.13
C VAL A 575 15.15 12.67 -3.72
N GLU A 576 15.76 13.00 -4.86
CA GLU A 576 16.78 12.18 -5.49
C GLU A 576 18.18 12.75 -5.22
N TRP A 577 19.10 11.86 -4.87
CA TRP A 577 20.50 12.17 -4.61
C TRP A 577 21.39 11.42 -5.58
N LYS A 578 22.46 12.09 -6.02
CA LYS A 578 23.53 11.52 -6.82
C LYS A 578 24.87 11.77 -6.14
N ARG A 579 25.89 10.97 -6.43
CA ARG A 579 27.27 11.31 -6.04
C ARG A 579 27.66 12.66 -6.65
N ALA A 580 28.47 13.46 -5.95
CA ALA A 580 28.94 14.76 -6.42
C ALA A 580 29.72 14.66 -7.73
#